data_AF-A0A1Y3PEE2-F1
#
_entry.id   AF-A0A1Y3PEE2-F1
#
_cell.length_a   1.000
_cell.length_b   1.000
_cell.length_c   1.000
_cell.angle_alpha   90.00
_cell.angle_beta   90.00
_cell.angle_gamma   90.00
#
_symmetry.space_group_name_H-M   'P 1'
#
loop_
_entity.id
_entity.type
_entity.pdbx_description
1 polymer ?
#
loop_
_entity_poly.entity_id
_entity_poly.type
_entity_poly.pdbx_seq_one_letter_code
_entity_poly.pdbx_strand_id
1 'polypeptide(L)'
;MDKIPFGYTLKDGKFVVDENEATIVRLMHELYVRGCNEEDIRFIFNKFGIPKRGQEWKRPLEEIRDDIFKLADELIQERLEEREKSGWKAPNE
;
A
#
# COMPACT_ATOMS: atom_id res chain seq x y z
N MET A 1 -25.64 -6.43 7.46
CA MET A 1 -24.95 -7.21 6.42
C MET A 1 -23.47 -7.00 6.67
N ASP A 2 -22.82 -7.94 7.36
CA ASP A 2 -21.41 -7.80 7.72
C ASP A 2 -20.59 -7.73 6.44
N LYS A 3 -19.94 -6.59 6.23
CA LYS A 3 -19.12 -6.36 5.05
C LYS A 3 -17.92 -7.28 5.16
N ILE A 4 -17.81 -8.25 4.25
CA ILE A 4 -16.69 -9.18 4.18
C ILE A 4 -15.38 -8.37 4.20
N PRO A 5 -14.42 -8.66 5.13
CA PRO A 5 -13.16 -7.93 5.19
C PRO A 5 -12.35 -8.05 3.90
N PHE A 6 -11.59 -7.02 3.55
CA PHE A 6 -10.71 -7.03 2.37
C PHE A 6 -9.59 -8.05 2.56
N GLY A 7 -9.30 -8.84 1.52
CA GLY A 7 -8.41 -10.00 1.63
C GLY A 7 -9.13 -11.31 1.94
N TYR A 8 -10.47 -11.28 2.07
CA TYR A 8 -11.29 -12.45 2.36
C TYR A 8 -12.52 -12.53 1.45
N THR A 9 -12.97 -13.76 1.24
CA THR A 9 -14.26 -14.11 0.65
C THR A 9 -15.05 -15.02 1.60
N LEU A 10 -16.35 -15.14 1.39
CA LEU A 10 -17.22 -16.03 2.16
C LEU A 10 -17.49 -17.30 1.35
N LYS A 11 -17.05 -18.45 1.85
CA LYS A 11 -17.30 -19.76 1.25
C LYS A 11 -17.84 -20.71 2.33
N ASP A 12 -19.01 -21.29 2.08
CA ASP A 12 -19.69 -22.22 3.01
C ASP A 12 -19.85 -21.67 4.45
N GLY A 13 -20.17 -20.37 4.56
CA GLY A 13 -20.33 -19.69 5.84
C GLY A 13 -19.03 -19.40 6.59
N LYS A 14 -17.86 -19.61 5.97
CA LYS A 14 -16.54 -19.35 6.56
C LYS A 14 -15.78 -18.31 5.75
N PHE A 15 -14.98 -17.49 6.44
CA PHE A 15 -14.01 -16.62 5.77
C PHE A 15 -12.86 -17.45 5.23
N VAL A 16 -12.60 -17.30 3.94
CA VAL A 16 -11.47 -17.90 3.24
C VAL A 16 -10.65 -16.77 2.64
N VAL A 17 -9.32 -16.90 2.65
CA VAL A 17 -8.42 -15.90 2.08
C VAL A 17 -8.70 -15.76 0.58
N ASP A 18 -8.89 -14.52 0.15
CA ASP A 18 -8.84 -14.17 -1.26
C ASP A 18 -7.40 -13.72 -1.56
N GLU A 19 -6.61 -14.59 -2.19
CA GLU A 19 -5.18 -14.31 -2.43
C GLU A 19 -4.95 -13.09 -3.34
N ASN A 20 -5.90 -12.74 -4.21
CA ASN A 20 -5.79 -11.55 -5.05
C ASN A 20 -5.85 -10.28 -4.20
N GLU A 21 -6.80 -10.22 -3.26
CA GLU A 21 -6.95 -9.09 -2.34
C GLU A 21 -5.90 -9.13 -1.21
N ALA A 22 -5.58 -10.31 -0.69
CA ALA A 22 -4.63 -10.46 0.41
C ALA A 22 -3.21 -10.05 0.00
N THR A 23 -2.83 -10.24 -1.27
CA THR A 23 -1.57 -9.75 -1.81
C THR A 23 -1.46 -8.21 -1.72
N ILE A 24 -2.56 -7.50 -1.94
CA ILE A 24 -2.63 -6.03 -1.81
C ILE A 24 -2.47 -5.62 -0.34
N VAL A 25 -3.10 -6.35 0.58
CA VAL A 25 -2.96 -6.10 2.02
C VAL A 25 -1.51 -6.26 2.47
N ARG A 26 -0.83 -7.32 2.01
CA ARG A 26 0.60 -7.54 2.29
C ARG A 26 1.45 -6.41 1.72
N LEU A 27 1.23 -6.00 0.47
CA LEU A 27 1.93 -4.88 -0.15
C LEU A 27 1.73 -3.57 0.63
N MET A 28 0.50 -3.26 1.02
CA MET A 28 0.17 -2.08 1.83
C MET A 28 0.94 -2.09 3.15
N HIS A 29 0.98 -3.24 3.83
CA HIS A 29 1.72 -3.40 5.07
C HIS A 29 3.23 -3.21 4.87
N GLU A 30 3.80 -3.77 3.81
CA GLU A 30 5.23 -3.59 3.49
C GLU A 30 5.58 -2.12 3.24
N LEU A 31 4.77 -1.39 2.46
CA LEU A 31 4.96 0.04 2.23
C LEU A 31 4.87 0.84 3.54
N TYR A 32 3.91 0.52 4.39
CA TYR A 32 3.74 1.16 5.69
C TYR A 32 4.97 0.96 6.59
N VAL A 33 5.46 -0.29 6.71
CA VAL A 33 6.68 -0.61 7.48
C VAL A 33 7.91 0.13 6.94
N ARG A 34 7.94 0.40 5.63
CA ARG A 34 9.03 1.14 4.99
C ARG A 34 9.02 2.64 5.32
N GLY A 35 7.92 3.17 5.85
CA GLY A 35 7.77 4.57 6.21
C GLY A 35 6.83 5.37 5.30
N CYS A 36 6.13 4.72 4.37
CA CYS A 36 5.07 5.36 3.60
C CYS A 36 3.88 5.69 4.51
N ASN A 37 3.32 6.89 4.34
CA ASN A 37 2.05 7.25 4.96
C ASN A 37 0.86 6.86 4.06
N GLU A 38 -0.36 7.15 4.51
CA GLU A 38 -1.57 6.83 3.73
C GLU A 38 -1.60 7.52 2.36
N GLU A 39 -1.12 8.76 2.27
CA GLU A 39 -1.11 9.55 1.04
C GLU A 39 -0.13 8.96 0.01
N ASP A 40 1.07 8.56 0.44
CA ASP A 40 2.06 7.87 -0.38
C ASP A 40 1.47 6.58 -0.95
N ILE A 41 0.90 5.73 -0.08
CA ILE A 41 0.34 4.44 -0.48
C ILE A 41 -0.80 4.64 -1.47
N ARG A 42 -1.69 5.60 -1.23
CA ARG A 42 -2.79 5.94 -2.14
C ARG A 42 -2.26 6.39 -3.51
N PHE A 43 -1.23 7.24 -3.52
CA PHE A 43 -0.60 7.71 -4.75
C PHE A 43 0.04 6.57 -5.54
N ILE A 44 0.85 5.74 -4.87
CA ILE A 44 1.47 4.53 -5.44
C ILE A 44 0.40 3.61 -6.03
N PHE A 45 -0.64 3.30 -5.27
CA PHE A 45 -1.70 2.38 -5.70
C PHE A 45 -2.43 2.89 -6.95
N ASN A 46 -2.72 4.18 -7.01
CA ASN A 46 -3.32 4.80 -8.18
C ASN A 46 -2.37 4.79 -9.39
N LYS A 47 -1.09 5.12 -9.19
CA LYS A 47 -0.08 5.18 -10.25
C LYS A 47 0.19 3.82 -10.90
N PHE A 48 0.26 2.77 -10.10
CA PHE A 48 0.48 1.40 -10.58
C PHE A 48 -0.80 0.64 -10.91
N GLY A 49 -1.97 1.24 -10.70
CA GLY A 49 -3.26 0.62 -11.01
C GLY A 49 -3.56 -0.61 -10.17
N ILE A 50 -3.17 -0.57 -8.88
CA ILE A 50 -3.46 -1.64 -7.92
C ILE A 50 -4.98 -1.82 -7.81
N PRO A 51 -5.50 -3.05 -7.98
CA PRO A 51 -6.94 -3.26 -8.08
C PRO A 51 -7.67 -2.98 -6.76
N LYS A 52 -8.94 -2.61 -6.87
CA LYS A 52 -9.89 -2.54 -5.75
C LYS A 52 -10.69 -3.84 -5.64
N ARG A 53 -11.54 -3.96 -4.61
CA ARG A 53 -12.42 -5.14 -4.41
C ARG A 53 -13.19 -5.44 -5.69
N GLY A 54 -13.10 -6.69 -6.15
CA GLY A 54 -13.76 -7.16 -7.38
C GLY A 54 -13.10 -6.71 -8.69
N GLN A 55 -11.91 -6.11 -8.64
CA GLN A 55 -11.11 -5.81 -9.83
C GLN A 55 -9.96 -6.80 -9.97
N GLU A 56 -9.54 -7.03 -11.21
CA GLU A 56 -8.42 -7.90 -11.53
C GLU A 56 -7.10 -7.11 -11.61
N TRP A 57 -6.00 -7.79 -11.32
CA TRP A 57 -4.66 -7.29 -11.55
C TRP A 57 -4.44 -7.08 -13.05
N LYS A 58 -4.14 -5.85 -13.47
CA LYS A 58 -3.77 -5.55 -14.86
C LYS A 58 -2.40 -6.10 -15.24
N ARG A 59 -1.52 -6.22 -14.24
CA ARG A 59 -0.16 -6.73 -14.32
C ARG A 59 0.15 -7.50 -13.03
N PRO A 60 0.91 -8.60 -13.07
CA PRO A 60 1.40 -9.28 -11.88
C PRO A 60 2.18 -8.32 -10.98
N LEU A 61 2.07 -8.49 -9.65
CA LEU A 61 2.77 -7.64 -8.69
C LEU A 61 4.29 -7.74 -8.89
N GLU A 62 4.79 -8.92 -9.21
CA GLU A 62 6.21 -9.23 -9.40
C GLU A 62 6.85 -8.36 -10.49
N GLU A 63 6.09 -7.96 -11.52
CA GLU A 63 6.59 -7.12 -12.60
C GLU A 63 6.72 -5.64 -12.23
N ILE A 64 6.00 -5.20 -11.20
CA ILE A 64 5.89 -3.79 -10.82
C ILE A 64 6.42 -3.51 -9.42
N ARG A 65 6.80 -4.55 -8.68
CA ARG A 65 7.19 -4.45 -7.26
C ARG A 65 8.41 -3.56 -7.07
N ASP A 66 9.44 -3.73 -7.90
CA ASP A 66 10.67 -2.94 -7.79
C ASP A 66 10.40 -1.46 -8.10
N ASP A 67 9.56 -1.17 -9.10
CA ASP A 67 9.16 0.20 -9.43
C ASP A 67 8.31 0.83 -8.31
N ILE A 68 7.41 0.05 -7.70
CA ILE A 68 6.61 0.48 -6.55
C ILE A 68 7.53 0.87 -5.39
N PHE A 69 8.52 0.04 -5.09
CA PHE A 69 9.46 0.26 -4.01
C PHE A 69 10.42 1.42 -4.30
N LYS A 70 10.91 1.54 -5.52
CA LYS A 70 11.68 2.71 -5.92
C LYS A 70 10.91 4.00 -5.70
N LEU A 71 9.64 4.05 -6.14
CA LEU A 71 8.81 5.23 -5.93
C LEU A 71 8.52 5.50 -4.45
N ALA A 72 8.31 4.44 -3.66
CA ALA A 72 8.12 4.57 -2.22
C ALA A 72 9.34 5.24 -1.56
N ASP A 73 10.56 4.84 -1.94
CA ASP A 73 11.78 5.45 -1.43
C ASP A 73 11.89 6.92 -1.84
N GLU A 74 11.59 7.24 -3.11
CA GLU A 74 11.59 8.61 -3.63
C GLU A 74 10.65 9.52 -2.82
N LEU A 75 9.39 9.11 -2.59
CA LEU A 75 8.41 9.88 -1.81
C LEU A 75 8.83 10.07 -0.35
N ILE A 76 9.45 9.06 0.26
CA ILE A 76 9.97 9.15 1.62
C ILE A 76 11.10 10.18 1.69
N GLN A 77 12.05 10.13 0.73
CA GLN A 77 13.16 11.08 0.69
C GLN A 77 12.68 12.52 0.46
N GLU A 78 11.77 12.74 -0.49
CA GLU A 78 11.19 14.07 -0.74
C GLU A 78 10.58 14.67 0.53
N ARG A 79 9.79 13.88 1.27
CA ARG A 79 9.19 14.32 2.54
C ARG A 79 10.23 14.60 3.62
N LEU A 80 11.31 13.82 3.70
CA LEU A 80 12.40 14.08 4.65
C LEU A 80 13.11 15.39 4.32
N GLU A 81 13.42 15.64 3.04
CA GLU A 81 14.01 16.90 2.61
C GLU A 81 13.10 18.10 2.87
N GLU A 82 11.79 17.98 2.66
CA GLU A 82 10.82 19.03 2.96
C GLU A 82 10.76 19.33 4.47
N ARG A 83 10.82 18.29 5.30
CA ARG A 83 10.90 18.43 6.76
C ARG A 83 12.18 19.14 7.19
N GLU A 84 13.32 18.82 6.58
CA GLU A 84 14.59 19.51 6.84
C GLU A 84 14.53 20.99 6.41
N LYS A 85 14.05 21.27 5.19
CA LYS A 85 13.90 22.63 4.66
C LYS A 85 12.94 23.48 5.48
N SER A 86 11.89 22.89 6.03
CA SER A 86 10.93 23.59 6.91
C SER A 86 11.49 23.90 8.30
N GLY A 87 12.70 23.42 8.63
CA GLY A 87 13.31 23.61 9.94
C GLY A 87 12.57 22.86 11.06
N TRP A 88 11.78 21.83 10.70
CA TRP A 88 11.05 21.04 11.67
C TRP A 88 12.03 20.39 12.66
N LYS A 89 11.82 20.67 13.95
CA LYS A 89 12.52 19.98 15.03
C LYS A 89 11.55 19.00 15.65
N ALA A 90 11.98 17.76 15.85
CA ALA A 90 11.21 16.78 16.57
C ALA A 90 10.80 17.37 17.93
N PRO A 91 9.53 17.25 18.36
CA PRO A 91 9.15 17.67 19.70
C PRO A 91 9.97 16.84 20.70
N ASN A 92 10.82 17.54 21.46
CA ASN A 92 11.74 17.05 22.50
C ASN A 92 11.57 15.58 22.91
N GLU A 93 12.59 14.75 22.65
CA GLU A 93 12.81 13.46 23.32
C GLU A 93 13.12 13.65 24.83
#